data_AF-A0A6A6E8F9-F1
#
_entry.id   AF-A0A6A6E8F9-F1
#
_cell.length_a   1.000
_cell.length_b   1.000
_cell.length_c   1.000
_cell.angle_alpha   90.00
_cell.angle_beta   90.00
_cell.angle_gamma   90.00
#
_symmetry.space_group_name_H-M   'P 1'
#
loop_
_entity.id
_entity.type
_entity.pdbx_description
1 polymer ?
#
loop_
_entity_poly.entity_id
_entity_poly.type
_entity_poly.pdbx_seq_one_letter_code
_entity_poly.pdbx_strand_id
1 'polypeptide(L)'
;MSSAPRQTYHQDYIARIRYFNALPPPPCPPKLLDIPNTGLSSGQYTSAGFASRLAREQPVNIEADAELGMPIDLVGIPGVFDGDESAIQTLSNTTPLHPADRALMRPPNALGKAAASASTASFLRRTEYTTSSFAGASKVLIIVPEGMR
;
A
#
# COMPACT_ATOMS: atom_id res chain seq x y z
N MET A 1 -13.53 -90.32 -65.84
CA MET A 1 -14.31 -90.01 -64.63
C MET A 1 -14.11 -88.55 -64.29
N SER A 2 -15.08 -87.69 -64.62
CA SER A 2 -15.00 -86.24 -64.41
C SER A 2 -15.94 -85.85 -63.27
N SER A 3 -15.39 -85.45 -62.13
CA SER A 3 -16.16 -84.87 -61.03
C SER A 3 -16.67 -83.49 -61.45
N ALA A 4 -17.98 -83.30 -61.46
CA ALA A 4 -18.59 -82.00 -61.69
C ALA A 4 -18.24 -81.05 -60.53
N PRO A 5 -17.96 -79.76 -60.79
CA PRO A 5 -17.61 -78.82 -59.73
C PRO A 5 -18.82 -78.57 -58.82
N ARG A 6 -18.58 -78.66 -57.50
CA ARG A 6 -19.60 -78.43 -56.47
C ARG A 6 -19.91 -76.93 -56.40
N GLN A 7 -21.16 -76.56 -56.69
CA GLN A 7 -21.67 -75.20 -56.57
C GLN A 7 -21.50 -74.71 -55.12
N THR A 8 -20.70 -73.66 -54.92
CA THR A 8 -20.50 -73.00 -53.63
C THR A 8 -21.58 -71.94 -53.43
N TYR A 9 -22.45 -72.15 -52.44
CA TYR A 9 -23.48 -71.19 -52.05
C TYR A 9 -22.88 -70.16 -51.09
N HIS A 10 -22.86 -68.91 -51.50
CA HIS A 10 -22.50 -67.79 -50.63
C HIS A 10 -23.74 -67.40 -49.80
N GLN A 11 -23.73 -67.74 -48.52
CA GLN A 11 -24.73 -67.31 -47.55
C GLN A 11 -24.22 -66.04 -46.87
N ASP A 12 -24.43 -64.90 -47.52
CA ASP A 12 -24.01 -63.61 -46.97
C ASP A 12 -25.14 -63.00 -46.13
N TYR A 13 -24.77 -62.44 -44.97
CA TYR A 13 -25.73 -61.78 -44.08
C TYR A 13 -26.17 -60.43 -44.69
N ILE A 14 -27.40 -60.39 -45.21
CA ILE A 14 -27.96 -59.19 -45.81
C ILE A 14 -28.46 -58.27 -44.70
N ALA A 15 -27.62 -57.33 -44.28
CA ALA A 15 -27.98 -56.25 -43.37
C ALA A 15 -28.00 -54.90 -44.10
N ARG A 16 -29.04 -54.10 -43.87
CA ARG A 16 -29.12 -52.74 -44.43
C ARG A 16 -28.34 -51.77 -43.56
N ILE A 17 -27.13 -51.42 -43.97
CA ILE A 17 -26.29 -50.44 -43.27
C ILE A 17 -26.78 -49.03 -43.60
N ARG A 18 -27.19 -48.27 -42.58
CA ARG A 18 -27.53 -46.84 -42.69
C ARG A 18 -26.78 -46.07 -41.60
N TYR A 19 -26.02 -45.07 -42.02
CA TYR A 19 -25.43 -44.11 -41.10
C TYR A 19 -26.49 -43.07 -40.74
N PHE A 20 -26.69 -42.85 -39.44
CA PHE A 20 -27.62 -41.85 -38.92
C PHE A 20 -26.91 -41.01 -37.87
N ASN A 21 -27.02 -39.69 -38.00
CA ASN A 21 -26.49 -38.73 -37.03
C ASN A 21 -27.66 -38.11 -36.27
N ALA A 22 -28.18 -38.83 -35.27
CA ALA A 22 -29.25 -38.34 -34.42
C ALA A 22 -28.73 -37.17 -33.58
N LEU A 23 -29.21 -35.96 -33.82
CA LEU A 23 -28.92 -34.86 -32.91
C LEU A 23 -29.67 -35.07 -31.59
N PRO A 24 -29.05 -34.77 -30.43
CA PRO A 24 -29.77 -34.78 -29.18
C PRO A 24 -30.91 -33.76 -29.23
N PRO A 25 -32.01 -33.99 -28.49
CA PRO A 25 -33.05 -32.99 -28.36
C PRO A 25 -32.46 -31.70 -27.77
N PRO A 26 -33.02 -30.52 -28.09
CA PRO A 26 -32.54 -29.26 -27.54
C PRO A 26 -32.51 -29.33 -26.00
N PRO A 27 -31.39 -28.98 -25.35
CA PRO A 27 -31.38 -28.86 -23.91
C PRO A 27 -32.32 -27.70 -23.53
N CYS A 28 -33.14 -27.91 -22.51
CA CYS A 28 -33.98 -26.87 -21.91
C CYS A 28 -33.30 -26.38 -20.62
N PRO A 29 -32.16 -25.66 -20.69
CA PRO A 29 -31.52 -25.17 -19.48
C PRO A 29 -32.44 -24.18 -18.75
N PRO A 30 -32.29 -24.03 -17.44
CA PRO A 30 -33.04 -23.04 -16.68
C PRO A 30 -32.74 -21.64 -17.22
N LYS A 31 -33.78 -20.80 -17.31
CA LYS A 31 -33.64 -19.39 -17.70
C LYS A 31 -33.06 -18.59 -16.55
N LEU A 32 -32.10 -17.71 -16.84
CA LEU A 32 -31.64 -16.73 -15.87
C LEU A 32 -32.71 -15.65 -15.67
N LEU A 33 -32.92 -15.27 -14.42
CA LEU A 33 -33.80 -14.16 -14.05
C LEU A 33 -33.00 -12.86 -14.07
N ASP A 34 -33.65 -11.78 -14.50
CA ASP A 34 -33.07 -10.46 -14.40
C ASP A 34 -33.25 -9.94 -12.96
N ILE A 35 -32.15 -9.66 -12.27
CA ILE A 35 -32.16 -9.20 -10.89
C ILE A 35 -32.15 -7.67 -10.92
N PRO A 36 -33.13 -6.99 -10.31
CA PRO A 36 -33.17 -5.54 -10.33
C PRO A 36 -31.92 -4.96 -9.66
N ASN A 37 -31.21 -4.10 -10.38
CA ASN A 37 -30.01 -3.45 -9.91
C ASN A 37 -30.14 -1.92 -10.03
N THR A 38 -29.49 -1.19 -9.14
CA THR A 38 -29.36 0.26 -9.23
C THR A 38 -28.28 0.61 -10.25
N GLY A 39 -28.66 0.62 -11.54
CA GLY A 39 -27.78 1.08 -12.61
C GLY A 39 -27.48 2.58 -12.51
N LEU A 40 -26.74 3.11 -13.48
CA LEU A 40 -26.41 4.54 -13.52
C LEU A 40 -27.65 5.45 -13.60
N SER A 41 -28.75 4.96 -14.19
CA SER A 41 -30.03 5.67 -14.24
C SER A 41 -30.69 5.89 -12.88
N SER A 42 -30.30 5.11 -11.85
CA SER A 42 -30.79 5.30 -10.48
C SER A 42 -30.24 6.56 -9.80
N GLY A 43 -29.24 7.21 -10.40
CA GLY A 43 -28.65 8.45 -9.89
C GLY A 43 -27.75 8.30 -8.66
N GLN A 44 -27.69 7.11 -8.03
CA GLN A 44 -26.91 6.90 -6.81
C GLN A 44 -25.42 7.19 -7.02
N TYR A 45 -24.85 6.68 -8.10
CA TYR A 45 -23.43 6.84 -8.44
C TYR A 45 -23.10 8.17 -9.12
N THR A 46 -24.09 8.84 -9.71
CA THR A 46 -23.92 10.14 -10.36
C THR A 46 -24.29 11.31 -9.45
N SER A 47 -24.73 11.03 -8.23
CA SER A 47 -25.06 12.06 -7.23
C SER A 47 -23.79 12.76 -6.75
N ALA A 48 -23.87 14.06 -6.49
CA ALA A 48 -22.77 14.81 -5.88
C ALA A 48 -22.36 14.25 -4.51
N GLY A 49 -23.30 13.65 -3.78
CA GLY A 49 -23.05 12.97 -2.51
C GLY A 49 -22.08 11.80 -2.63
N PHE A 50 -22.11 11.06 -3.74
CA PHE A 50 -21.19 9.95 -3.99
C PHE A 50 -19.72 10.41 -4.05
N ALA A 51 -19.47 11.59 -4.62
CA ALA A 51 -18.13 12.19 -4.69
C ALA A 51 -17.70 12.95 -3.41
N SER A 52 -18.59 13.12 -2.43
CA SER A 52 -18.31 13.95 -1.24
C SER A 52 -17.16 13.44 -0.39
N ARG A 53 -17.00 12.11 -0.28
CA ARG A 53 -15.88 11.49 0.45
C ARG A 53 -14.55 11.81 -0.24
N LEU A 54 -14.50 11.67 -1.57
CA LEU A 54 -13.32 11.99 -2.36
C LEU A 54 -12.95 13.46 -2.26
N ALA A 55 -13.95 14.35 -2.29
CA ALA A 55 -13.73 15.78 -2.15
C ALA A 55 -13.13 16.17 -0.78
N ARG A 56 -13.55 15.49 0.30
CA ARG A 56 -13.03 15.73 1.66
C ARG A 56 -11.63 15.17 1.90
N GLU A 57 -11.21 14.21 1.08
CA GLU A 57 -9.88 13.61 1.16
C GLU A 57 -8.82 14.47 0.46
N GLN A 58 -9.25 15.43 -0.37
CA GLN A 58 -8.34 16.40 -0.98
C GLN A 58 -7.70 17.28 0.11
N PRO A 59 -6.35 17.40 0.12
CA PRO A 59 -5.67 18.34 0.99
C PRO A 59 -6.21 19.75 0.82
N VAL A 60 -6.49 20.42 1.93
CA VAL A 60 -6.94 21.81 1.90
C VAL A 60 -5.78 22.71 1.49
N ASN A 61 -6.06 23.69 0.65
CA ASN A 61 -5.09 24.74 0.38
C ASN A 61 -4.89 25.57 1.65
N ILE A 62 -3.63 25.74 2.05
CA ILE A 62 -3.23 26.57 3.20
C ILE A 62 -2.66 27.93 2.77
N GLU A 63 -2.54 28.17 1.46
CA GLU A 63 -2.13 29.45 0.91
C GLU A 63 -3.28 30.46 1.10
N ALA A 64 -3.09 31.41 2.01
CA ALA A 64 -4.08 32.43 2.32
C ALA A 64 -4.17 33.51 1.23
N ASP A 65 -3.02 34.06 0.83
CA ASP A 65 -2.86 35.08 -0.20
C ASP A 65 -1.45 35.00 -0.83
N ALA A 66 -1.10 35.98 -1.66
CA ALA A 66 0.21 36.06 -2.31
C ALA A 66 1.39 36.21 -1.33
N GLU A 67 1.14 36.65 -0.09
CA GLU A 67 2.15 36.88 0.95
C GLU A 67 2.00 35.89 2.12
N LEU A 68 1.25 34.80 1.91
CA LEU A 68 0.94 33.76 2.90
C LEU A 68 0.40 34.31 4.24
N GLY A 69 -0.36 35.41 4.19
CA GLY A 69 -0.94 36.07 5.36
C GLY A 69 0.05 36.87 6.22
N MET A 70 1.28 37.08 5.74
CA MET A 70 2.29 37.94 6.38
C MET A 70 2.57 39.16 5.49
N PRO A 71 1.72 40.20 5.56
CA PRO A 71 1.85 41.34 4.66
C PRO A 71 3.16 42.08 4.87
N ILE A 72 3.92 42.29 3.80
CA ILE A 72 5.17 43.06 3.79
C ILE A 72 4.86 44.48 3.33
N ASP A 73 4.42 45.32 4.27
CA ASP A 73 4.14 46.74 4.04
C ASP A 73 5.08 47.62 4.87
N LEU A 74 5.69 48.62 4.22
CA LEU A 74 6.57 49.61 4.86
C LEU A 74 5.80 50.84 5.35
N VAL A 75 4.53 51.01 4.95
CA VAL A 75 3.70 52.14 5.34
C VAL A 75 3.45 52.11 6.85
N GLY A 76 3.78 53.20 7.53
CA GLY A 76 3.59 53.35 8.98
C GLY A 76 4.77 52.90 9.83
N ILE A 77 5.82 52.33 9.24
CA ILE A 77 7.08 52.07 9.95
C ILE A 77 7.88 53.38 10.05
N PRO A 78 8.27 53.83 11.26
CA PRO A 78 8.98 55.09 11.43
C PRO A 78 10.37 55.05 10.77
N GLY A 79 10.75 56.14 10.10
CA GLY A 79 12.11 56.35 9.57
C GLY A 79 12.44 55.65 8.24
N VAL A 80 11.66 54.64 7.83
CA VAL A 80 11.98 53.82 6.65
C VAL A 80 12.03 54.64 5.35
N PHE A 81 11.13 55.60 5.17
CA PHE A 81 11.15 56.48 3.99
C PHE A 81 12.21 57.59 4.05
N ASP A 82 12.80 57.83 5.22
CA ASP A 82 13.87 58.80 5.45
C ASP A 82 15.27 58.16 5.37
N GLY A 83 15.35 56.85 5.07
CA GLY A 83 16.59 56.07 4.97
C GLY A 83 17.06 55.46 6.30
N ASP A 84 16.28 55.56 7.37
CA ASP A 84 16.53 54.88 8.65
C ASP A 84 15.75 53.56 8.73
N GLU A 85 16.45 52.46 8.49
CA GLU A 85 15.89 51.10 8.53
C GLU A 85 15.98 50.44 9.91
N SER A 86 16.36 51.18 10.95
CA SER A 86 16.57 50.61 12.30
C SER A 86 15.33 49.88 12.86
N ALA A 87 14.12 50.29 12.47
CA ALA A 87 12.86 49.68 12.89
C ALA A 87 12.62 48.26 12.35
N ILE A 88 13.22 47.90 11.20
CA ILE A 88 13.08 46.58 10.57
C ILE A 88 14.34 45.71 10.74
N GLN A 89 15.42 46.29 11.23
CA GLN A 89 16.67 45.58 11.48
C GLN A 89 16.59 44.68 12.70
N THR A 90 17.34 43.58 12.67
CA THR A 90 17.49 42.67 13.80
C THR A 90 18.23 43.36 14.95
N LEU A 91 17.83 43.09 16.20
CA LEU A 91 18.55 43.57 17.37
C LEU A 91 19.99 43.04 17.40
N SER A 92 20.94 43.90 17.78
CA SER A 92 22.36 43.54 17.90
C SER A 92 22.65 42.55 19.03
N ASN A 93 21.79 42.51 20.07
CA ASN A 93 21.87 41.55 21.16
C ASN A 93 20.68 40.57 21.09
N THR A 94 20.97 39.29 20.93
CA THR A 94 19.95 38.25 20.81
C THR A 94 19.24 38.03 22.15
N THR A 95 17.95 38.31 22.21
CA THR A 95 17.11 38.03 23.38
C THR A 95 17.02 36.52 23.63
N PRO A 96 17.02 36.04 24.89
CA PRO A 96 16.79 34.63 25.19
C PRO A 96 15.44 34.16 24.62
N LEU A 97 15.45 33.02 23.95
CA LEU A 97 14.28 32.48 23.26
C LEU A 97 13.17 32.08 24.24
N HIS A 98 11.92 32.45 23.93
CA HIS A 98 10.78 32.07 24.74
C HIS A 98 10.54 30.54 24.65
N PRO A 99 10.15 29.87 25.76
CA PRO A 99 9.96 28.41 25.77
C PRO A 99 8.96 27.88 24.72
N ALA A 100 7.92 28.64 24.38
CA ALA A 100 6.94 28.25 23.35
C ALA A 100 7.52 28.25 21.92
N ASP A 101 8.48 29.13 21.64
CA ASP A 101 9.04 29.31 20.29
C ASP A 101 10.16 28.29 20.00
N ARG A 102 10.70 27.68 21.05
CA ARG A 102 11.76 26.66 20.95
C ARG A 102 11.38 25.49 20.05
N ALA A 103 10.10 25.12 20.01
CA ALA A 103 9.62 24.03 19.16
C ALA A 103 9.61 24.39 17.67
N LEU A 104 9.43 25.68 17.34
CA LEU A 104 9.37 26.23 15.98
C LEU A 104 10.76 26.40 15.36
N MET A 105 11.77 26.67 16.19
CA MET A 105 13.18 26.82 15.76
C MET A 105 13.89 25.49 15.46
N ARG A 106 13.17 24.35 15.52
CA ARG A 106 13.78 23.04 15.23
C ARG A 106 14.02 22.90 13.72
N PRO A 107 15.23 22.51 13.28
CA PRO A 107 15.48 22.27 11.86
C PRO A 107 14.61 21.11 11.36
N PRO A 108 14.24 21.09 10.06
CA PRO A 108 13.36 20.06 9.50
C PRO A 108 13.93 18.65 9.69
N ASN A 109 15.26 18.50 9.69
CA ASN A 109 15.94 17.22 9.94
C ASN A 109 15.72 16.70 11.38
N ALA A 110 15.48 17.59 12.33
CA ALA A 110 15.16 17.24 13.72
C ALA A 110 13.66 16.99 13.96
N LEU A 111 12.82 17.23 12.94
CA LEU A 111 11.39 16.91 12.95
C LEU A 111 11.11 15.43 12.60
N GLY A 112 12.18 14.65 12.40
CA GLY A 112 12.12 13.22 12.13
C GLY A 112 11.23 12.48 13.14
N LYS A 113 10.59 11.40 12.65
CA LYS A 113 9.72 10.55 13.45
C LYS A 113 10.42 10.24 14.77
N ALA A 114 9.77 10.53 15.90
CA ALA A 114 10.15 9.96 17.17
C ALA A 114 10.41 8.47 16.90
N ALA A 115 11.67 8.04 17.06
CA ALA A 115 12.07 6.66 16.84
C ALA A 115 10.97 5.82 17.48
N ALA A 116 10.23 5.06 16.65
CA ALA A 116 9.03 4.37 17.07
C ALA A 116 9.34 3.73 18.41
N SER A 117 8.85 4.33 19.50
CA SER A 117 9.16 3.88 20.84
C SER A 117 8.69 2.46 20.84
N ALA A 118 9.65 1.52 20.81
CA ALA A 118 9.46 0.16 20.34
C ALA A 118 8.13 -0.32 20.89
N SER A 119 7.11 -0.31 20.04
CA SER A 119 5.78 -0.72 20.46
C SER A 119 6.00 -2.13 20.95
N THR A 120 5.78 -2.35 22.24
CA THR A 120 5.88 -3.67 22.86
C THR A 120 4.78 -4.54 22.24
N ALA A 121 4.99 -4.95 21.00
CA ALA A 121 4.15 -5.90 20.30
C ALA A 121 4.43 -7.22 21.00
N SER A 122 3.42 -7.74 21.69
CA SER A 122 3.50 -8.98 22.48
C SER A 122 3.98 -10.20 21.69
N PHE A 123 3.90 -10.14 20.36
CA PHE A 123 4.33 -11.20 19.46
C PHE A 123 5.81 -11.13 19.06
N LEU A 124 6.49 -9.98 19.25
CA LEU A 124 7.87 -9.81 18.80
C LEU A 124 8.84 -10.17 19.94
N ARG A 125 9.33 -11.42 19.93
CA ARG A 125 10.38 -11.86 20.86
C ARG A 125 11.75 -11.45 20.32
N ARG A 126 12.63 -10.97 21.22
CA ARG A 126 14.04 -10.72 20.89
C ARG A 126 14.72 -12.07 20.62
N THR A 127 15.44 -12.18 19.51
CA THR A 127 16.27 -13.36 19.22
C THR A 127 17.51 -13.35 20.11
N GLU A 128 17.74 -14.43 20.85
CA GLU A 128 19.01 -14.64 21.56
C GLU A 128 20.03 -15.33 20.64
N TYR A 129 21.31 -14.99 20.80
CA TYR A 129 22.42 -15.71 20.16
C TYR A 129 23.09 -16.57 21.24
N THR A 130 22.98 -17.89 21.14
CA THR A 130 23.63 -18.81 22.09
C THR A 130 25.13 -18.89 21.79
N THR A 131 25.98 -18.34 22.64
CA THR A 131 27.41 -18.64 22.66
C THR A 131 27.63 -19.94 23.44
N SER A 132 28.50 -20.82 22.93
CA SER A 132 28.68 -22.16 23.49
C SER A 132 29.33 -22.11 24.89
N SER A 133 28.52 -22.25 25.92
CA SER A 133 28.97 -22.61 27.26
C SER A 133 27.94 -23.56 27.87
N PHE A 134 28.16 -24.86 27.67
CA PHE A 134 27.36 -25.92 28.28
C PHE A 134 27.73 -26.07 29.75
N ALA A 135 26.71 -26.05 30.61
CA ALA A 135 26.83 -26.25 32.05
C ALA A 135 27.13 -27.72 32.37
N GLY A 136 28.40 -28.02 32.64
CA GLY A 136 28.85 -29.21 33.35
C GLY A 136 29.97 -28.80 34.28
N ALA A 137 29.72 -28.85 35.60
CA ALA A 137 30.67 -28.40 36.60
C ALA A 137 32.02 -29.12 36.45
N SER A 138 33.06 -28.38 36.12
CA SER A 138 34.45 -28.80 36.27
C SER A 138 35.29 -27.55 36.45
N LYS A 139 35.95 -27.46 37.60
CA LYS A 139 36.88 -26.39 37.96
C LYS A 139 38.00 -26.39 36.93
N VAL A 140 37.96 -25.46 35.96
CA VAL A 140 39.06 -25.26 35.01
C VAL A 140 39.76 -23.97 35.36
N LEU A 141 40.97 -24.18 35.87
CA LEU A 141 42.03 -23.23 36.12
C LEU A 141 42.20 -22.30 34.91
N ILE A 142 42.05 -21.00 35.13
CA ILE A 142 42.40 -19.98 34.14
C ILE A 142 43.92 -20.03 33.98
N ILE A 143 44.40 -20.70 32.93
CA ILE A 143 45.76 -20.53 32.45
C ILE A 143 45.66 -19.49 31.33
N VAL A 144 46.14 -18.29 31.62
CA VAL A 144 46.46 -17.28 30.61
C VAL A 144 47.83 -17.67 30.03
N PRO A 145 47.96 -17.98 28.73
CA PRO A 145 49.23 -17.85 28.07
C PRO A 145 49.40 -16.40 27.60
N GLU A 146 50.28 -15.74 28.35
CA GLU A 146 50.99 -14.52 28.03
C GLU A 146 51.72 -14.64 26.67
N GLY A 147 51.47 -13.69 25.77
CA GLY A 147 52.49 -13.08 24.92
C GLY A 147 52.99 -13.78 23.65
N MET A 148 53.10 -12.93 22.62
CA MET A 148 54.21 -12.85 21.65
C MET A 148 54.19 -13.77 20.42
N ARG A 149 53.61 -13.27 19.32
CA ARG A 149 54.31 -12.79 18.11
C ARG A 149 53.35 -12.11 17.16
#